data_AF-A0A836W628-F1
#
_entry.id   AF-A0A836W628-F1
#
_cell.length_a   1.000
_cell.length_b   1.000
_cell.length_c   1.000
_cell.angle_alpha   90.00
_cell.angle_beta   90.00
_cell.angle_gamma   90.00
#
_symmetry.space_group_name_H-M   'P 1'
#
loop_
_entity.id
_entity.type
_entity.pdbx_description
1 polymer ?
#
loop_
_entity_poly.entity_id
_entity_poly.type
_entity_poly.pdbx_seq_one_letter_code
_entity_poly.pdbx_strand_id
1 'polypeptide(L)'
;MTFVISHLLAQDGKLILKNLEDFQVQMAGFVLKEERSVPIHAIGAGGKKELKRVYNYQQDRHNMYAYAWIVNSETRKMVWRMTIENTERMGDLRLSREFNSTVHLPKGTYEVYFTAIRPGYYLWDGGFFSFNKLLKYIFTEDNEWEDSARDWIVEINQVDEIYSRGDVKKILRSIRKNAIISLTDTDDDHTAKKGFSLIKPLEVKIYGLGEGYKGKMFDYGWIIDARSRETIWKMEENESEYAGGAVKNRLFQDEIKLPAGDYIVYFRTDANHSSNDWNANPPYDPYFWGITLRASDESFDPAMVKEYEEKEVKPVVSITKVGNDAYLEKMFELKEKASLRIYAIGEGMVGEMFDFGWITNAETGETVWKMTYDKTKHAGGAGKNRLVDEIVELQPGRYKVHYRSDDSHCYDNWNRRRPQHEEKWGITIYPVSESARTARIIHKRTDEDLQVLARLTRVGDDEHVRKRFTLKKKTRIRIYCIGEGDRDEMYDYGWIENVKTGRRVWKMRFSKTKHAGGAKKNRLADTIITLKPGTYEVHFKSDDTHSYYEWNDDPPRQPKKWGITVYKLHD
;
A
#
# COMPACT_ATOMS: atom_id res chain seq x y z
N MET A 1 45.40 -5.31 -8.10
CA MET A 1 44.39 -4.35 -8.57
C MET A 1 44.86 -3.86 -9.93
N THR A 2 44.49 -4.60 -10.98
CA THR A 2 44.96 -4.37 -12.34
C THR A 2 43.71 -4.09 -13.15
N PHE A 3 43.51 -2.82 -13.55
CA PHE A 3 42.42 -2.46 -14.44
C PHE A 3 42.67 -3.12 -15.80
N VAL A 4 41.93 -4.19 -16.10
CA VAL A 4 41.91 -4.75 -17.45
C VAL A 4 40.95 -3.89 -18.27
N ILE A 5 41.53 -3.02 -19.09
CA ILE A 5 40.83 -2.23 -20.08
C ILE A 5 40.26 -3.20 -21.13
N SER A 6 38.93 -3.32 -21.22
CA SER A 6 38.28 -3.96 -22.36
C SER A 6 38.62 -3.15 -23.62
N HIS A 7 39.48 -3.70 -24.46
CA HIS A 7 39.81 -3.10 -25.74
C HIS A 7 38.63 -3.34 -26.70
N LEU A 8 37.79 -2.33 -26.89
CA LEU A 8 36.95 -2.22 -28.07
C LEU A 8 37.87 -1.89 -29.25
N LEU A 9 38.20 -2.91 -30.06
CA LEU A 9 38.88 -2.71 -31.33
C LEU A 9 37.84 -2.35 -32.39
N ALA A 10 37.93 -1.12 -32.93
CA ALA A 10 37.06 -0.62 -34.00
C ALA A 10 37.69 -0.79 -35.40
N GLN A 11 38.52 -1.82 -35.60
CA GLN A 11 38.94 -2.22 -36.94
C GLN A 11 38.11 -3.45 -37.35
N ASP A 12 37.43 -3.33 -38.49
CA ASP A 12 36.78 -4.41 -39.25
C ASP A 12 35.30 -4.77 -38.95
N GLY A 13 34.52 -3.89 -38.31
CA GLY A 13 33.07 -4.14 -38.14
C GLY A 13 32.77 -5.39 -37.30
N LYS A 14 33.63 -5.64 -36.31
CA LYS A 14 33.59 -6.80 -35.40
C LYS A 14 33.40 -6.34 -33.96
N LEU A 15 32.27 -6.68 -33.35
CA LEU A 15 31.99 -6.46 -31.93
C LEU A 15 32.37 -7.72 -31.15
N ILE A 16 33.14 -7.57 -30.07
CA ILE A 16 33.54 -8.68 -29.18
C ILE A 16 33.23 -8.34 -27.72
N LEU A 17 32.53 -9.24 -27.02
CA LEU A 17 32.48 -9.29 -25.55
C LEU A 17 33.11 -10.60 -25.08
N LYS A 18 34.02 -10.54 -24.10
CA LYS A 18 34.74 -11.70 -23.55
C LYS A 18 35.19 -11.42 -22.12
N ASN A 19 35.84 -12.39 -21.49
CA ASN A 19 36.33 -12.29 -20.10
C ASN A 19 35.18 -11.97 -19.13
N LEU A 20 34.10 -12.74 -19.25
CA LEU A 20 32.90 -12.54 -18.45
C LEU A 20 33.11 -13.14 -17.05
N GLU A 21 33.01 -12.29 -16.03
CA GLU A 21 33.14 -12.71 -14.63
C GLU A 21 31.83 -13.29 -14.10
N ASP A 22 31.92 -14.01 -12.98
CA ASP A 22 30.74 -14.55 -12.30
C ASP A 22 29.83 -13.42 -11.81
N PHE A 23 28.51 -13.62 -11.91
CA PHE A 23 27.47 -12.62 -11.60
C PHE A 23 27.56 -11.31 -12.40
N GLN A 24 28.27 -11.31 -13.52
CA GLN A 24 28.45 -10.12 -14.35
C GLN A 24 27.48 -10.10 -15.54
N VAL A 25 26.96 -8.90 -15.85
CA VAL A 25 26.30 -8.59 -17.12
C VAL A 25 27.16 -7.59 -17.90
N GLN A 26 27.72 -8.04 -19.02
CA GLN A 26 28.38 -7.19 -20.00
C GLN A 26 27.41 -6.70 -21.08
N MET A 27 27.70 -5.54 -21.67
CA MET A 27 26.85 -4.92 -22.68
C MET A 27 27.67 -4.05 -23.65
N ALA A 28 27.33 -4.14 -24.93
CA ALA A 28 27.75 -3.23 -25.99
C ALA A 28 26.60 -3.05 -27.00
N GLY A 29 26.79 -2.23 -28.03
CA GLY A 29 25.79 -2.05 -29.08
C GLY A 29 26.40 -2.01 -30.47
N PHE A 30 25.57 -2.14 -31.49
CA PHE A 30 25.96 -2.03 -32.88
C PHE A 30 24.84 -1.50 -33.76
N VAL A 31 25.18 -1.01 -34.95
CA VAL A 31 24.23 -0.51 -35.93
C VAL A 31 24.33 -1.31 -37.22
N LEU A 32 23.16 -1.58 -37.81
CA LEU A 32 23.01 -2.05 -39.18
C LEU A 32 22.30 -0.97 -40.00
N LYS A 33 22.94 -0.50 -41.07
CA LYS A 33 22.43 0.53 -42.00
C LYS A 33 21.43 -0.03 -43.00
N GLU A 34 21.44 -1.35 -43.18
CA GLU A 34 20.51 -2.13 -44.01
C GLU A 34 20.25 -3.51 -43.39
N GLU A 35 19.19 -4.17 -43.83
CA GLU A 35 18.84 -5.53 -43.42
C GLU A 35 19.85 -6.55 -43.97
N ARG A 36 20.37 -7.43 -43.10
CA ARG A 36 21.34 -8.46 -43.49
C ARG A 36 21.44 -9.59 -42.46
N SER A 37 22.08 -10.68 -42.86
CA SER A 37 22.46 -11.76 -41.95
C SER A 37 23.84 -11.50 -41.36
N VAL A 38 23.92 -11.33 -40.04
CA VAL A 38 25.18 -11.09 -39.31
C VAL A 38 25.75 -12.42 -38.80
N PRO A 39 27.04 -12.73 -39.05
CA PRO A 39 27.69 -13.89 -38.44
C PRO A 39 27.89 -13.66 -36.93
N ILE A 40 27.47 -14.63 -36.13
CA ILE A 40 27.65 -14.64 -34.67
C ILE A 40 28.38 -15.91 -34.27
N HIS A 41 29.47 -15.73 -33.55
CA HIS A 41 30.16 -16.80 -32.82
C HIS A 41 30.02 -16.53 -31.33
N ALA A 42 29.43 -17.45 -30.57
CA ALA A 42 29.22 -17.26 -29.15
C ALA A 42 29.45 -18.57 -28.37
N ILE A 43 30.23 -18.49 -27.31
CA ILE A 43 30.51 -19.59 -26.40
C ILE A 43 30.04 -19.20 -25.00
N GLY A 44 29.25 -20.06 -24.37
CA GLY A 44 28.72 -19.87 -23.04
C GLY A 44 28.56 -21.20 -22.31
N ALA A 45 27.68 -21.24 -21.31
CA ALA A 45 27.42 -22.42 -20.50
C ALA A 45 25.92 -22.72 -20.38
N GLY A 46 25.55 -24.00 -20.44
CA GLY A 46 24.19 -24.47 -20.25
C GLY A 46 24.11 -25.95 -19.89
N GLY A 47 23.05 -26.35 -19.20
CA GLY A 47 22.80 -27.73 -18.78
C GLY A 47 22.46 -28.65 -19.97
N LYS A 48 22.09 -29.90 -19.71
CA LYS A 48 21.80 -30.89 -20.77
C LYS A 48 20.46 -30.64 -21.47
N LYS A 49 20.35 -31.01 -22.77
CA LYS A 49 19.12 -30.82 -23.57
C LYS A 49 17.91 -31.58 -23.00
N GLU A 50 18.15 -32.69 -22.31
CA GLU A 50 17.12 -33.57 -21.73
C GLU A 50 16.58 -33.05 -20.39
N LEU A 51 17.29 -32.13 -19.74
CA LEU A 51 16.91 -31.52 -18.46
C LEU A 51 16.17 -30.21 -18.69
N LYS A 52 14.95 -30.28 -19.24
CA LYS A 52 14.08 -29.11 -19.48
C LYS A 52 13.21 -28.72 -18.27
N ARG A 53 13.28 -29.48 -17.17
CA ARG A 53 12.39 -29.27 -16.02
C ARG A 53 12.87 -28.07 -15.20
N VAL A 54 12.01 -27.06 -15.08
CA VAL A 54 12.21 -25.97 -14.12
C VAL A 54 11.88 -26.51 -12.73
N TYR A 55 12.88 -26.56 -11.84
CA TYR A 55 12.75 -26.99 -10.45
C TYR A 55 12.57 -25.81 -9.49
N ASN A 56 13.08 -24.63 -9.81
CA ASN A 56 12.94 -23.42 -9.00
C ASN A 56 12.82 -22.16 -9.88
N TYR A 57 12.37 -21.07 -9.27
CA TYR A 57 12.04 -19.82 -9.96
C TYR A 57 13.27 -18.96 -10.36
N GLN A 58 14.47 -19.31 -9.88
CA GLN A 58 15.74 -18.66 -10.23
C GLN A 58 16.38 -19.26 -11.49
N GLN A 59 15.89 -20.41 -11.97
CA GLN A 59 16.44 -21.08 -13.15
C GLN A 59 16.08 -20.34 -14.43
N ASP A 60 17.00 -20.35 -15.40
CA ASP A 60 16.68 -19.95 -16.77
C ASP A 60 15.80 -21.00 -17.44
N ARG A 61 14.74 -20.55 -18.10
CA ARG A 61 13.76 -21.44 -18.76
C ARG A 61 14.37 -22.27 -19.90
N HIS A 62 15.48 -21.83 -20.47
CA HIS A 62 16.24 -22.53 -21.52
C HIS A 62 17.44 -23.28 -20.96
N ASN A 63 17.57 -23.40 -19.63
CA ASN A 63 18.65 -24.11 -18.95
C ASN A 63 20.06 -23.57 -19.33
N MET A 64 20.16 -22.27 -19.62
CA MET A 64 21.43 -21.58 -19.84
C MET A 64 21.92 -20.90 -18.56
N TYR A 65 23.24 -20.92 -18.31
CA TYR A 65 23.90 -20.32 -17.15
C TYR A 65 24.77 -19.12 -17.54
N ALA A 66 25.48 -19.22 -18.67
CA ALA A 66 26.18 -18.11 -19.28
C ALA A 66 25.79 -18.03 -20.76
N TYR A 67 25.28 -16.89 -21.20
CA TYR A 67 24.76 -16.74 -22.57
C TYR A 67 24.63 -15.28 -23.01
N ALA A 68 24.71 -15.10 -24.33
CA ALA A 68 24.48 -13.81 -24.98
C ALA A 68 23.07 -13.70 -25.57
N TRP A 69 22.59 -12.46 -25.69
CA TRP A 69 21.35 -12.13 -26.40
C TRP A 69 21.43 -10.73 -27.02
N ILE A 70 20.56 -10.48 -28.00
CA ILE A 70 20.47 -9.22 -28.73
C ILE A 70 19.07 -8.62 -28.58
N VAL A 71 19.02 -7.34 -28.24
CA VAL A 71 17.81 -6.53 -28.13
C VAL A 71 17.85 -5.43 -29.18
N ASN A 72 16.74 -5.20 -29.88
CA ASN A 72 16.59 -4.02 -30.72
C ASN A 72 16.37 -2.77 -29.85
N SER A 73 17.23 -1.77 -29.97
CA SER A 73 17.28 -0.63 -29.04
C SER A 73 16.02 0.23 -29.05
N GLU A 74 15.33 0.31 -30.19
CA GLU A 74 14.12 1.12 -30.37
C GLU A 74 12.87 0.39 -29.85
N THR A 75 12.66 -0.83 -30.32
CA THR A 75 11.46 -1.63 -30.00
C THR A 75 11.56 -2.36 -28.66
N ARG A 76 12.75 -2.45 -28.08
CA ARG A 76 13.09 -3.25 -26.88
C ARG A 76 12.79 -4.74 -27.02
N LYS A 77 12.56 -5.24 -28.24
CA LYS A 77 12.33 -6.66 -28.49
C LYS A 77 13.64 -7.43 -28.50
N MET A 78 13.69 -8.56 -27.81
CA MET A 78 14.75 -9.55 -27.98
C MET A 78 14.62 -10.15 -29.39
N VAL A 79 15.66 -10.03 -30.20
CA VAL A 79 15.68 -10.52 -31.60
C VAL A 79 16.49 -11.80 -31.75
N TRP A 80 17.37 -12.09 -30.78
CA TRP A 80 18.13 -13.34 -30.73
C TRP A 80 18.62 -13.61 -29.31
N ARG A 81 18.77 -14.90 -28.95
CA ARG A 81 19.50 -15.35 -27.76
C ARG A 81 20.14 -16.71 -27.99
N MET A 82 21.21 -17.01 -27.28
CA MET A 82 21.68 -18.39 -27.17
C MET A 82 20.68 -19.20 -26.32
N THR A 83 20.41 -20.42 -26.75
CA THR A 83 19.63 -21.42 -26.02
C THR A 83 20.30 -22.79 -26.13
N ILE A 84 19.88 -23.74 -25.30
CA ILE A 84 20.34 -25.13 -25.44
C ILE A 84 19.93 -25.75 -26.77
N GLU A 85 18.89 -25.25 -27.45
CA GLU A 85 18.39 -25.76 -28.73
C GLU A 85 19.22 -25.31 -29.93
N ASN A 86 19.67 -24.05 -29.96
CA ASN A 86 20.45 -23.50 -31.07
C ASN A 86 21.97 -23.62 -30.88
N THR A 87 22.41 -24.26 -29.81
CA THR A 87 23.83 -24.50 -29.51
C THR A 87 24.20 -25.97 -29.60
N GLU A 88 25.48 -26.19 -29.88
CA GLU A 88 26.16 -27.48 -29.76
C GLU A 88 26.99 -27.52 -28.48
N ARG A 89 27.29 -28.72 -27.98
CA ARG A 89 28.13 -28.89 -26.79
C ARG A 89 29.59 -28.98 -27.21
N MET A 90 30.48 -28.25 -26.53
CA MET A 90 31.90 -28.24 -26.84
C MET A 90 32.68 -29.23 -25.97
N GLY A 91 33.41 -30.15 -26.63
CA GLY A 91 34.41 -31.03 -26.01
C GLY A 91 33.90 -31.89 -24.84
N ASP A 92 34.83 -32.27 -23.96
CA ASP A 92 34.55 -33.07 -22.76
C ASP A 92 33.95 -32.26 -21.61
N LEU A 93 34.07 -30.93 -21.66
CA LEU A 93 33.54 -30.00 -20.66
C LEU A 93 32.00 -30.15 -20.58
N ARG A 94 31.48 -30.24 -19.35
CA ARG A 94 30.09 -30.63 -19.13
C ARG A 94 29.06 -29.54 -19.44
N LEU A 95 29.48 -28.28 -19.39
CA LEU A 95 28.59 -27.13 -19.45
C LEU A 95 28.78 -26.27 -20.70
N SER A 96 29.93 -26.33 -21.39
CA SER A 96 30.24 -25.44 -22.51
C SER A 96 29.34 -25.65 -23.72
N ARG A 97 28.84 -24.53 -24.26
CA ARG A 97 27.87 -24.47 -25.37
C ARG A 97 28.34 -23.46 -26.41
N GLU A 98 28.31 -23.84 -27.67
CA GLU A 98 28.70 -23.01 -28.81
C GLU A 98 27.54 -22.75 -29.75
N PHE A 99 27.39 -21.48 -30.14
CA PHE A 99 26.63 -21.04 -31.29
C PHE A 99 27.61 -20.51 -32.34
N ASN A 100 27.58 -21.05 -33.55
CA ASN A 100 28.39 -20.56 -34.66
C ASN A 100 27.53 -20.57 -35.93
N SER A 101 26.82 -19.48 -36.18
CA SER A 101 25.89 -19.35 -37.31
C SER A 101 25.56 -17.88 -37.58
N THR A 102 24.67 -17.62 -38.52
CA THR A 102 24.22 -16.27 -38.87
C THR A 102 22.83 -15.97 -38.30
N VAL A 103 22.58 -14.72 -37.95
CA VAL A 103 21.27 -14.22 -37.54
C VAL A 103 20.82 -13.13 -38.50
N HIS A 104 19.62 -13.29 -39.06
CA HIS A 104 19.04 -12.28 -39.95
C HIS A 104 18.43 -11.14 -39.13
N LEU A 105 18.92 -9.91 -39.33
CA LEU A 105 18.49 -8.72 -38.60
C LEU A 105 18.10 -7.61 -39.60
N PRO A 106 16.96 -6.94 -39.38
CA PRO A 106 16.62 -5.73 -40.10
C PRO A 106 17.65 -4.61 -39.92
N LYS A 107 17.48 -3.53 -40.69
CA LYS A 107 18.13 -2.25 -40.38
C LYS A 107 17.75 -1.80 -38.96
N GLY A 108 18.71 -1.35 -38.17
CA GLY A 108 18.43 -0.81 -36.83
C GLY A 108 19.65 -0.65 -35.94
N THR A 109 19.38 -0.16 -34.73
CA THR A 109 20.35 -0.12 -33.62
C THR A 109 20.05 -1.25 -32.65
N TYR A 110 21.09 -1.95 -32.23
CA TYR A 110 21.00 -3.15 -31.41
C TYR A 110 21.91 -3.06 -30.19
N GLU A 111 21.46 -3.70 -29.12
CA GLU A 111 22.23 -3.96 -27.90
C GLU A 111 22.54 -5.46 -27.83
N VAL A 112 23.80 -5.78 -27.54
CA VAL A 112 24.21 -7.13 -27.19
C VAL A 112 24.56 -7.18 -25.72
N TYR A 113 24.01 -8.18 -25.05
CA TYR A 113 24.24 -8.46 -23.65
C TYR A 113 24.89 -9.83 -23.52
N PHE A 114 25.72 -9.99 -22.50
CA PHE A 114 26.35 -11.26 -22.16
C PHE A 114 26.39 -11.42 -20.65
N THR A 115 25.75 -12.48 -20.13
CA THR A 115 25.64 -12.75 -18.68
C THR A 115 26.27 -14.07 -18.32
N ALA A 116 26.82 -14.17 -17.11
CA ALA A 116 27.19 -15.42 -16.48
C ALA A 116 26.73 -15.43 -15.04
N ILE A 117 25.89 -16.40 -14.69
CA ILE A 117 25.44 -16.60 -13.31
C ILE A 117 25.62 -18.06 -12.95
N ARG A 118 26.46 -18.30 -11.95
CA ARG A 118 26.74 -19.66 -11.47
C ARG A 118 25.46 -20.32 -10.96
N PRO A 119 25.11 -21.52 -11.45
CA PRO A 119 23.96 -22.24 -10.96
C PRO A 119 24.10 -22.57 -9.46
N GLY A 120 23.28 -21.95 -8.60
CA GLY A 120 23.25 -22.19 -7.14
C GLY A 120 22.77 -23.59 -6.70
N TYR A 121 22.66 -24.55 -7.62
CA TYR A 121 22.06 -25.88 -7.43
C TYR A 121 22.76 -26.76 -6.39
N TYR A 122 23.96 -26.38 -5.95
CA TYR A 122 24.77 -27.23 -5.08
C TYR A 122 24.53 -27.03 -3.58
N LEU A 123 23.77 -26.01 -3.15
CA LEU A 123 23.66 -25.69 -1.72
C LEU A 123 22.25 -25.83 -1.12
N TRP A 124 21.17 -25.82 -1.92
CA TRP A 124 19.81 -25.75 -1.37
C TRP A 124 18.81 -26.65 -2.12
N ASP A 125 18.25 -27.63 -1.43
CA ASP A 125 17.02 -28.34 -1.81
C ASP A 125 15.92 -27.93 -0.82
N GLY A 126 14.80 -27.41 -1.34
CA GLY A 126 13.58 -27.22 -0.54
C GLY A 126 13.69 -26.31 0.70
N GLY A 127 14.70 -25.45 0.80
CA GLY A 127 14.87 -24.53 1.93
C GLY A 127 15.65 -25.08 3.13
N PHE A 128 16.39 -26.19 3.00
CA PHE A 128 17.34 -26.65 4.02
C PHE A 128 18.73 -26.98 3.45
N PHE A 129 19.76 -26.67 4.25
CA PHE A 129 21.20 -26.80 3.96
C PHE A 129 21.65 -28.27 3.97
N SER A 130 22.34 -28.75 2.93
CA SER A 130 22.84 -30.14 2.85
C SER A 130 24.36 -30.23 3.00
N PHE A 131 24.82 -30.75 4.15
CA PHE A 131 26.25 -30.90 4.49
C PHE A 131 27.04 -31.81 3.52
N ASN A 132 26.40 -32.82 2.93
CA ASN A 132 27.05 -33.74 1.99
C ASN A 132 27.26 -33.13 0.60
N LYS A 133 26.41 -32.19 0.15
CA LYS A 133 26.65 -31.44 -1.09
C LYS A 133 27.66 -30.31 -0.89
N LEU A 134 27.71 -29.70 0.30
CA LEU A 134 28.74 -28.73 0.69
C LEU A 134 30.16 -29.32 0.62
N LEU A 135 30.35 -30.55 1.14
CA LEU A 135 31.64 -31.25 1.03
C LEU A 135 32.01 -31.56 -0.43
N LYS A 136 31.06 -31.92 -1.29
CA LYS A 136 31.32 -32.10 -2.74
C LYS A 136 31.65 -30.80 -3.47
N TYR A 137 30.96 -29.71 -3.12
CA TYR A 137 31.20 -28.36 -3.65
C TYR A 137 32.61 -27.86 -3.28
N ILE A 138 33.04 -28.05 -2.03
CA ILE A 138 34.37 -27.64 -1.53
C ILE A 138 35.52 -28.45 -2.14
N PHE A 139 35.29 -29.72 -2.51
CA PHE A 139 36.38 -30.64 -2.89
C PHE A 139 36.45 -31.04 -4.38
N THR A 140 35.49 -30.65 -5.24
CA THR A 140 35.46 -31.22 -6.62
C THR A 140 35.06 -30.33 -7.82
N GLU A 141 34.57 -29.09 -7.69
CA GLU A 141 33.93 -28.39 -8.85
C GLU A 141 34.39 -26.95 -9.19
N ASP A 142 35.30 -26.30 -8.44
CA ASP A 142 35.67 -24.90 -8.74
C ASP A 142 36.49 -24.71 -10.04
N ASN A 143 37.24 -25.71 -10.49
CA ASN A 143 38.11 -25.57 -11.68
C ASN A 143 37.33 -25.57 -13.02
N GLU A 144 36.28 -26.39 -13.19
CA GLU A 144 35.60 -26.52 -14.49
C GLU A 144 34.85 -25.25 -14.92
N TRP A 145 34.22 -24.55 -13.97
CA TRP A 145 33.54 -23.27 -14.23
C TRP A 145 34.53 -22.19 -14.61
N GLU A 146 35.62 -22.06 -13.85
CA GLU A 146 36.68 -21.08 -14.12
C GLU A 146 37.41 -21.37 -15.43
N ASP A 147 37.69 -22.64 -15.73
CA ASP A 147 38.30 -23.05 -16.99
C ASP A 147 37.35 -22.78 -18.17
N SER A 148 36.06 -23.08 -18.04
CA SER A 148 35.07 -22.79 -19.08
C SER A 148 34.87 -21.28 -19.29
N ALA A 149 34.94 -20.48 -18.21
CA ALA A 149 34.75 -19.04 -18.26
C ALA A 149 35.84 -18.31 -19.07
N ARG A 150 37.03 -18.91 -19.22
CA ARG A 150 38.12 -18.35 -20.05
C ARG A 150 37.79 -18.33 -21.54
N ASP A 151 36.95 -19.26 -21.98
CA ASP A 151 36.58 -19.41 -23.40
C ASP A 151 35.28 -18.66 -23.75
N TRP A 152 34.60 -18.09 -22.75
CA TRP A 152 33.34 -17.39 -22.95
C TRP A 152 33.52 -16.10 -23.75
N ILE A 153 32.79 -16.04 -24.87
CA ILE A 153 32.88 -14.98 -25.85
C ILE A 153 31.55 -14.82 -26.58
N VAL A 154 31.26 -13.60 -27.03
CA VAL A 154 30.36 -13.35 -28.14
C VAL A 154 31.03 -12.40 -29.12
N GLU A 155 31.12 -12.84 -30.36
CA GLU A 155 31.63 -12.09 -31.50
C GLU A 155 30.49 -11.89 -32.51
N ILE A 156 30.23 -10.64 -32.89
CA ILE A 156 29.29 -10.27 -33.94
C ILE A 156 30.07 -9.58 -35.05
N ASN A 157 30.05 -10.15 -36.24
CA ASN A 157 30.82 -9.65 -37.39
C ASN A 157 29.91 -8.92 -38.40
N GLN A 158 30.53 -8.14 -39.27
CA GLN A 158 29.87 -7.44 -40.39
C GLN A 158 28.83 -6.39 -39.93
N VAL A 159 29.11 -5.71 -38.81
CA VAL A 159 28.32 -4.56 -38.35
C VAL A 159 28.89 -3.25 -38.89
N ASP A 160 28.03 -2.25 -39.09
CA ASP A 160 28.45 -0.98 -39.70
C ASP A 160 29.07 -0.02 -38.68
N GLU A 161 28.55 -0.02 -37.43
CA GLU A 161 29.04 0.82 -36.33
C GLU A 161 28.97 0.06 -35.01
N ILE A 162 29.87 0.37 -34.07
CA ILE A 162 29.93 -0.27 -32.74
C ILE A 162 29.81 0.81 -31.68
N TYR A 163 28.96 0.56 -30.69
CA TYR A 163 28.76 1.39 -29.52
C TYR A 163 29.34 0.73 -28.28
N SER A 164 30.13 1.51 -27.54
CA SER A 164 30.64 1.08 -26.25
C SER A 164 29.52 0.95 -25.23
N ARG A 165 29.79 0.30 -24.08
CA ARG A 165 28.89 0.29 -22.92
C ARG A 165 28.44 1.71 -22.53
N GLY A 166 29.34 2.69 -22.62
CA GLY A 166 29.05 4.09 -22.31
C GLY A 166 28.06 4.72 -23.29
N ASP A 167 28.19 4.41 -24.58
CA ASP A 167 27.31 4.96 -25.63
C ASP A 167 25.92 4.34 -25.56
N VAL A 168 25.84 3.03 -25.33
CA VAL A 168 24.56 2.37 -25.04
C VAL A 168 23.91 2.99 -23.81
N LYS A 169 24.63 3.16 -22.70
CA LYS A 169 24.06 3.83 -21.50
C LYS A 169 23.53 5.24 -21.78
N LYS A 170 24.17 6.02 -22.68
CA LYS A 170 23.65 7.33 -23.11
C LYS A 170 22.33 7.19 -23.88
N ILE A 171 22.23 6.22 -24.79
CA ILE A 171 20.99 5.92 -25.53
C ILE A 171 19.88 5.57 -24.54
N LEU A 172 20.13 4.63 -23.61
CA LEU A 172 19.16 4.20 -22.60
C LEU A 172 18.71 5.37 -21.70
N ARG A 173 19.63 6.26 -21.31
CA ARG A 173 19.32 7.46 -20.55
C ARG A 173 18.44 8.43 -21.33
N SER A 174 18.71 8.61 -22.62
CA SER A 174 17.88 9.46 -23.50
C SER A 174 16.46 8.91 -23.61
N ILE A 175 16.32 7.61 -23.78
CA ILE A 175 15.02 6.93 -23.86
C ILE A 175 14.21 7.18 -22.56
N ARG A 176 14.85 7.03 -21.39
CA ARG A 176 14.22 7.27 -20.10
C ARG A 176 13.87 8.73 -19.85
N LYS A 177 14.72 9.67 -20.29
CA LYS A 177 14.47 11.11 -20.19
C LYS A 177 13.27 11.57 -21.02
N ASN A 178 13.03 10.90 -22.15
CA ASN A 178 11.90 11.20 -23.04
C ASN A 178 10.58 10.51 -22.62
N ALA A 179 10.61 9.68 -21.57
CA ALA A 179 9.42 9.07 -21.02
C ALA A 179 8.59 10.10 -20.21
N ILE A 180 7.27 9.88 -20.13
CA ILE A 180 6.39 10.62 -19.22
C ILE A 180 6.84 10.36 -17.78
N ILE A 181 7.02 9.09 -17.44
CA ILE A 181 7.57 8.62 -16.17
C ILE A 181 8.56 7.49 -16.47
N SER A 182 9.68 7.48 -15.76
CA SER A 182 10.56 6.31 -15.67
C SER A 182 10.98 6.13 -14.22
N LEU A 183 10.54 5.04 -13.60
CA LEU A 183 10.98 4.57 -12.30
C LEU A 183 11.77 3.28 -12.55
N THR A 184 12.97 3.45 -13.11
CA THR A 184 13.94 2.40 -13.43
C THR A 184 15.24 2.73 -12.68
N ASP A 185 16.06 1.73 -12.39
CA ASP A 185 17.22 1.83 -11.47
C ASP A 185 16.82 2.04 -9.99
N THR A 186 15.91 1.22 -9.47
CA THR A 186 15.57 1.20 -8.04
C THR A 186 16.45 0.21 -7.27
N ASP A 187 16.97 0.64 -6.11
CA ASP A 187 17.72 -0.22 -5.20
C ASP A 187 16.82 -1.29 -4.54
N ASP A 188 17.41 -2.28 -3.87
CA ASP A 188 16.67 -3.27 -3.07
C ASP A 188 15.89 -2.60 -1.92
N ASP A 189 14.75 -3.22 -1.55
CA ASP A 189 13.84 -2.74 -0.50
C ASP A 189 13.35 -1.29 -0.67
N HIS A 190 13.25 -0.81 -1.92
CA HIS A 190 12.87 0.56 -2.23
C HIS A 190 11.42 0.66 -2.73
N THR A 191 10.77 1.78 -2.45
CA THR A 191 9.51 2.17 -3.09
C THR A 191 9.70 3.53 -3.74
N ALA A 192 9.83 3.55 -5.05
CA ALA A 192 9.88 4.76 -5.85
C ALA A 192 8.46 5.24 -6.20
N LYS A 193 8.26 6.55 -6.26
CA LYS A 193 7.03 7.14 -6.78
C LYS A 193 7.31 8.44 -7.53
N LYS A 194 6.51 8.72 -8.56
CA LYS A 194 6.53 10.00 -9.27
C LYS A 194 5.15 10.33 -9.84
N GLY A 195 4.77 11.60 -9.77
CA GLY A 195 3.48 12.09 -10.24
C GLY A 195 3.55 12.84 -11.56
N PHE A 196 2.46 12.80 -12.34
CA PHE A 196 2.24 13.64 -13.51
C PHE A 196 0.77 14.05 -13.65
N SER A 197 0.54 15.20 -14.29
CA SER A 197 -0.78 15.70 -14.64
C SER A 197 -0.99 15.66 -16.15
N LEU A 198 -2.17 15.25 -16.60
CA LEU A 198 -2.62 15.32 -17.98
C LEU A 198 -3.66 16.41 -18.15
N ILE A 199 -3.43 17.33 -19.09
CA ILE A 199 -4.37 18.43 -19.40
C ILE A 199 -5.58 17.92 -20.21
N LYS A 200 -5.36 16.90 -21.04
CA LYS A 200 -6.39 16.24 -21.86
C LYS A 200 -6.12 14.74 -21.89
N PRO A 201 -7.10 13.90 -22.27
CA PRO A 201 -6.89 12.46 -22.33
C PRO A 201 -5.71 12.07 -23.22
N LEU A 202 -4.94 11.07 -22.78
CA LEU A 202 -3.76 10.56 -23.48
C LEU A 202 -3.74 9.03 -23.41
N GLU A 203 -3.41 8.42 -24.53
CA GLU A 203 -3.09 6.99 -24.59
C GLU A 203 -1.62 6.80 -24.22
N VAL A 204 -1.37 5.91 -23.26
CA VAL A 204 -0.08 5.70 -22.62
C VAL A 204 0.31 4.24 -22.74
N LYS A 205 1.50 4.00 -23.31
CA LYS A 205 2.18 2.70 -23.29
C LYS A 205 2.91 2.54 -21.98
N ILE A 206 2.70 1.38 -21.36
CA ILE A 206 3.35 0.95 -20.13
C ILE A 206 4.34 -0.15 -20.47
N TYR A 207 5.60 0.06 -20.11
CA TYR A 207 6.64 -0.95 -20.17
C TYR A 207 7.09 -1.25 -18.75
N GLY A 208 6.80 -2.46 -18.27
CA GLY A 208 7.10 -2.89 -16.90
C GLY A 208 7.93 -4.16 -16.87
N LEU A 209 8.95 -4.18 -16.02
CA LEU A 209 9.76 -5.35 -15.70
C LEU A 209 9.81 -5.52 -14.19
N GLY A 210 9.54 -6.74 -13.72
CA GLY A 210 9.55 -7.04 -12.29
C GLY A 210 9.63 -8.52 -11.99
N GLU A 211 9.52 -8.88 -10.72
CA GLU A 211 9.66 -10.24 -10.22
C GLU A 211 8.30 -10.80 -9.80
N GLY A 212 7.94 -11.98 -10.29
CA GLY A 212 6.70 -12.66 -9.93
C GLY A 212 6.76 -14.18 -10.04
N TYR A 213 6.11 -14.88 -9.11
CA TYR A 213 6.05 -16.34 -9.10
C TYR A 213 4.82 -16.85 -8.33
N LYS A 214 4.14 -17.87 -8.88
CA LYS A 214 2.96 -18.54 -8.27
C LYS A 214 1.83 -17.56 -7.92
N GLY A 215 1.43 -16.70 -8.86
CA GLY A 215 0.32 -15.76 -8.68
C GLY A 215 0.64 -14.57 -7.76
N LYS A 216 1.92 -14.32 -7.48
CA LYS A 216 2.37 -13.20 -6.65
C LYS A 216 3.45 -12.40 -7.36
N MET A 217 3.40 -11.09 -7.16
CA MET A 217 4.48 -10.18 -7.52
C MET A 217 5.30 -9.81 -6.28
N PHE A 218 6.60 -9.67 -6.48
CA PHE A 218 7.60 -9.27 -5.48
C PHE A 218 8.12 -7.87 -5.81
N ASP A 219 8.58 -7.69 -7.05
CA ASP A 219 8.91 -6.38 -7.62
C ASP A 219 7.85 -5.98 -8.62
N TYR A 220 7.16 -4.86 -8.38
CA TYR A 220 6.03 -4.46 -9.19
C TYR A 220 5.70 -2.98 -9.11
N GLY A 221 5.04 -2.49 -10.16
CA GLY A 221 4.53 -1.15 -10.29
C GLY A 221 3.01 -1.10 -10.39
N TRP A 222 2.48 0.08 -10.08
CA TRP A 222 1.07 0.39 -10.23
C TRP A 222 0.85 1.89 -10.43
N ILE A 223 -0.29 2.26 -11.01
CA ILE A 223 -0.70 3.63 -11.29
C ILE A 223 -1.99 3.90 -10.53
N ILE A 224 -2.06 5.04 -9.85
CA ILE A 224 -3.29 5.51 -9.21
C ILE A 224 -3.71 6.87 -9.74
N ASP A 225 -5.01 7.14 -9.70
CA ASP A 225 -5.53 8.50 -9.74
C ASP A 225 -5.17 9.21 -8.43
N ALA A 226 -4.52 10.36 -8.48
CA ALA A 226 -4.03 11.06 -7.30
C ALA A 226 -5.17 11.59 -6.41
N ARG A 227 -6.33 11.89 -7.03
CA ARG A 227 -7.50 12.41 -6.33
C ARG A 227 -8.27 11.28 -5.66
N SER A 228 -8.74 10.28 -6.40
CA SER A 228 -9.55 9.17 -5.91
C SER A 228 -8.75 8.07 -5.22
N ARG A 229 -7.43 7.96 -5.49
CA ARG A 229 -6.52 6.86 -5.07
C ARG A 229 -6.95 5.49 -5.58
N GLU A 230 -7.85 5.47 -6.55
CA GLU A 230 -8.19 4.25 -7.26
C GLU A 230 -6.98 3.77 -8.04
N THR A 231 -6.73 2.46 -7.99
CA THR A 231 -5.69 1.83 -8.81
C THR A 231 -6.24 1.67 -10.23
N ILE A 232 -5.62 2.36 -11.17
CA ILE A 232 -6.02 2.37 -12.58
C ILE A 232 -5.38 1.18 -13.30
N TRP A 233 -4.15 0.86 -12.93
CA TRP A 233 -3.36 -0.20 -13.53
C TRP A 233 -2.37 -0.75 -12.51
N LYS A 234 -2.05 -2.04 -12.59
CA LYS A 234 -1.12 -2.72 -11.68
C LYS A 234 -0.52 -3.95 -12.37
N MET A 235 0.75 -4.21 -12.10
CA MET A 235 1.40 -5.47 -12.51
C MET A 235 0.84 -6.65 -11.71
N GLU A 236 0.25 -7.62 -12.41
CA GLU A 236 -0.20 -8.89 -11.86
C GLU A 236 0.45 -10.07 -12.61
N GLU A 237 0.93 -11.08 -11.87
CA GLU A 237 1.78 -12.14 -12.47
C GLU A 237 1.06 -12.94 -13.57
N ASN A 238 -0.25 -13.14 -13.43
CA ASN A 238 -1.11 -13.81 -14.39
C ASN A 238 -1.36 -13.01 -15.68
N GLU A 239 -1.08 -11.70 -15.66
CA GLU A 239 -1.21 -10.80 -16.81
C GLU A 239 0.15 -10.49 -17.46
N SER A 240 1.20 -11.23 -17.06
CA SER A 240 2.57 -10.97 -17.48
C SER A 240 3.11 -11.98 -18.49
N GLU A 241 4.08 -11.53 -19.27
CA GLU A 241 4.92 -12.38 -20.11
C GLU A 241 6.23 -12.73 -19.41
N TYR A 242 6.92 -13.76 -19.90
CA TYR A 242 8.26 -14.11 -19.43
C TYR A 242 9.29 -13.11 -19.98
N ALA A 243 10.06 -12.47 -19.10
CA ALA A 243 10.99 -11.41 -19.47
C ALA A 243 12.41 -11.87 -19.83
N GLY A 244 12.70 -13.17 -19.78
CA GLY A 244 14.05 -13.71 -19.99
C GLY A 244 14.79 -14.06 -18.69
N GLY A 245 15.87 -14.82 -18.81
CA GLY A 245 16.66 -15.31 -17.69
C GLY A 245 15.84 -16.11 -16.68
N ALA A 246 15.93 -15.77 -15.41
CA ALA A 246 15.20 -16.45 -14.35
C ALA A 246 13.68 -16.48 -14.62
N VAL A 247 13.03 -17.62 -14.38
CA VAL A 247 11.58 -17.83 -14.55
C VAL A 247 10.73 -16.77 -13.83
N LYS A 248 11.26 -16.20 -12.76
CA LYS A 248 10.61 -15.14 -11.97
C LYS A 248 10.55 -13.78 -12.67
N ASN A 249 11.34 -13.52 -13.70
CA ASN A 249 11.35 -12.23 -14.39
C ASN A 249 10.10 -12.07 -15.28
N ARG A 250 9.35 -10.99 -15.09
CA ARG A 250 8.04 -10.71 -15.71
C ARG A 250 8.06 -9.43 -16.52
N LEU A 251 7.42 -9.48 -17.69
CA LEU A 251 7.31 -8.39 -18.65
C LEU A 251 5.84 -7.98 -18.80
N PHE A 252 5.62 -6.66 -18.86
CA PHE A 252 4.34 -6.03 -19.12
C PHE A 252 4.50 -5.01 -20.24
N GLN A 253 3.63 -5.09 -21.25
CA GLN A 253 3.62 -4.21 -22.41
C GLN A 253 2.18 -3.80 -22.71
N ASP A 254 1.63 -2.95 -21.84
CA ASP A 254 0.22 -2.57 -21.88
C ASP A 254 0.03 -1.19 -22.51
N GLU A 255 -1.20 -0.93 -22.94
CA GLU A 255 -1.61 0.36 -23.47
C GLU A 255 -2.93 0.76 -22.82
N ILE A 256 -2.96 1.91 -22.16
CA ILE A 256 -4.14 2.39 -21.44
C ILE A 256 -4.48 3.82 -21.83
N LYS A 257 -5.78 4.14 -21.83
CA LYS A 257 -6.27 5.51 -22.02
C LYS A 257 -6.50 6.18 -20.68
N LEU A 258 -5.70 7.19 -20.38
CA LEU A 258 -5.86 8.02 -19.19
C LEU A 258 -6.67 9.27 -19.53
N PRO A 259 -7.74 9.59 -18.77
CA PRO A 259 -8.40 10.89 -18.84
C PRO A 259 -7.48 12.07 -18.49
N ALA A 260 -8.00 13.29 -18.60
CA ALA A 260 -7.36 14.44 -17.96
C ALA A 260 -7.43 14.28 -16.44
N GLY A 261 -6.33 14.51 -15.73
CA GLY A 261 -6.23 14.26 -14.31
C GLY A 261 -4.81 14.23 -13.78
N ASP A 262 -4.69 14.02 -12.48
CA ASP A 262 -3.41 13.88 -11.78
C ASP A 262 -3.19 12.41 -11.43
N TYR A 263 -2.00 11.88 -11.70
CA TYR A 263 -1.67 10.47 -11.52
C TYR A 263 -0.38 10.32 -10.73
N ILE A 264 -0.27 9.21 -9.99
CA ILE A 264 0.96 8.82 -9.31
C ILE A 264 1.32 7.40 -9.73
N VAL A 265 2.53 7.23 -10.22
CA VAL A 265 3.12 5.94 -10.54
C VAL A 265 3.99 5.51 -9.38
N TYR A 266 3.91 4.24 -9.02
CA TYR A 266 4.73 3.60 -8.02
C TYR A 266 5.49 2.44 -8.64
N PHE A 267 6.66 2.16 -8.09
CA PHE A 267 7.37 0.91 -8.29
C PHE A 267 8.01 0.49 -6.97
N ARG A 268 7.90 -0.79 -6.62
CA ARG A 268 8.45 -1.34 -5.39
C ARG A 268 9.32 -2.53 -5.70
N THR A 269 10.47 -2.60 -5.05
CA THR A 269 11.37 -3.75 -4.99
C THR A 269 11.32 -4.38 -3.60
N ASP A 270 11.60 -5.68 -3.54
CA ASP A 270 11.95 -6.37 -2.29
C ASP A 270 13.48 -6.51 -2.12
N ALA A 271 13.91 -7.31 -1.15
CA ALA A 271 15.30 -7.40 -0.72
C ALA A 271 16.21 -8.23 -1.63
N ASN A 272 15.69 -8.93 -2.65
CA ASN A 272 16.42 -10.06 -3.25
C ASN A 272 16.63 -9.98 -4.78
N HIS A 273 16.43 -8.84 -5.47
CA HIS A 273 16.58 -8.79 -6.94
C HIS A 273 16.55 -7.38 -7.57
N SER A 274 17.50 -6.50 -7.25
CA SER A 274 17.59 -5.18 -7.90
C SER A 274 18.38 -5.18 -9.22
N SER A 275 18.23 -4.10 -10.00
CA SER A 275 18.95 -3.89 -11.26
C SER A 275 20.49 -3.89 -11.12
N ASN A 276 20.98 -3.74 -9.89
CA ASN A 276 22.39 -3.59 -9.56
C ASN A 276 23.04 -4.88 -9.04
N ASP A 277 22.27 -5.86 -8.57
CA ASP A 277 22.78 -7.11 -7.99
C ASP A 277 21.85 -8.31 -8.28
N TRP A 278 22.07 -8.96 -9.43
CA TRP A 278 21.23 -10.05 -9.92
C TRP A 278 21.58 -11.37 -9.21
N ASN A 279 20.67 -11.90 -8.39
CA ASN A 279 20.87 -13.21 -7.75
C ASN A 279 20.58 -14.42 -8.67
N ALA A 280 20.10 -14.16 -9.88
CA ALA A 280 19.70 -15.12 -10.90
C ALA A 280 19.71 -14.43 -12.27
N ASN A 281 19.67 -15.21 -13.38
CA ASN A 281 19.87 -14.64 -14.72
C ASN A 281 18.89 -13.47 -14.98
N PRO A 282 19.40 -12.33 -15.47
CA PRO A 282 18.61 -11.10 -15.60
C PRO A 282 17.52 -11.24 -16.68
N PRO A 283 16.51 -10.36 -16.69
CA PRO A 283 15.62 -10.21 -17.83
C PRO A 283 16.42 -9.75 -19.07
N TYR A 284 15.80 -9.84 -20.25
CA TYR A 284 16.45 -9.42 -21.48
C TYR A 284 16.75 -7.91 -21.54
N ASP A 285 16.03 -7.10 -20.76
CA ASP A 285 16.24 -5.65 -20.71
C ASP A 285 16.53 -5.17 -19.27
N PRO A 286 17.72 -5.51 -18.72
CA PRO A 286 18.01 -5.33 -17.30
C PRO A 286 18.04 -3.86 -16.86
N TYR A 287 18.33 -2.93 -17.78
CA TYR A 287 18.37 -1.48 -17.50
C TYR A 287 16.99 -0.83 -17.47
N PHE A 288 15.92 -1.60 -17.71
CA PHE A 288 14.53 -1.16 -17.57
C PHE A 288 13.78 -1.90 -16.46
N TRP A 289 14.47 -2.62 -15.56
CA TRP A 289 13.86 -3.16 -14.34
C TRP A 289 13.18 -2.02 -13.58
N GLY A 290 11.86 -2.10 -13.43
CA GLY A 290 11.06 -0.93 -13.11
C GLY A 290 9.82 -0.77 -13.98
N ILE A 291 9.32 0.45 -14.02
CA ILE A 291 8.17 0.86 -14.84
C ILE A 291 8.49 2.13 -15.61
N THR A 292 8.13 2.16 -16.89
CA THR A 292 8.26 3.30 -17.78
C THR A 292 6.94 3.55 -18.51
N LEU A 293 6.48 4.81 -18.53
CA LEU A 293 5.29 5.27 -19.24
C LEU A 293 5.71 6.18 -20.39
N ARG A 294 5.17 5.94 -21.59
CA ARG A 294 5.37 6.79 -22.77
C ARG A 294 4.03 7.09 -23.43
N ALA A 295 3.94 8.22 -24.11
CA ALA A 295 2.80 8.44 -25.00
C ALA A 295 2.80 7.38 -26.10
N SER A 296 1.61 6.91 -26.45
CA SER A 296 1.44 5.94 -27.52
C SER A 296 1.76 6.51 -28.89
N ASP A 297 1.36 7.77 -29.09
CA ASP A 297 1.63 8.60 -30.27
C ASP A 297 2.86 9.47 -30.03
N GLU A 298 3.91 9.26 -30.82
CA GLU A 298 5.17 10.00 -30.73
C GLU A 298 5.03 11.47 -31.14
N SER A 299 3.94 11.82 -31.83
CA SER A 299 3.63 13.20 -32.23
C SER A 299 2.84 13.99 -31.17
N PHE A 300 2.58 13.41 -30.00
CA PHE A 300 1.88 14.10 -28.93
C PHE A 300 2.64 15.36 -28.48
N ASP A 301 1.89 16.39 -28.08
CA ASP A 301 2.47 17.61 -27.52
C ASP A 301 2.94 17.37 -26.07
N PRO A 302 4.26 17.42 -25.77
CA PRO A 302 4.76 17.20 -24.42
C PRO A 302 4.21 18.19 -23.38
N ALA A 303 3.75 19.38 -23.80
CA ALA A 303 3.15 20.37 -22.90
C ALA A 303 1.82 19.90 -22.29
N MET A 304 1.23 18.81 -22.80
CA MET A 304 0.06 18.14 -22.24
C MET A 304 0.36 17.44 -20.92
N VAL A 305 1.63 17.12 -20.65
CA VAL A 305 2.10 16.46 -19.44
C VAL A 305 2.79 17.51 -18.56
N LYS A 306 2.36 17.60 -17.30
CA LYS A 306 3.02 18.42 -16.30
C LYS A 306 3.51 17.55 -15.16
N GLU A 307 4.58 17.97 -14.50
CA GLU A 307 4.99 17.34 -13.25
C GLU A 307 3.92 17.57 -12.19
N TYR A 308 3.57 16.50 -11.47
CA TYR A 308 2.65 16.57 -10.34
C TYR A 308 3.41 16.22 -9.07
N GLU A 309 3.49 17.20 -8.17
CA GLU A 309 3.95 16.99 -6.82
C GLU A 309 2.75 16.85 -5.88
N GLU A 310 2.69 15.71 -5.20
CA GLU A 310 1.72 15.47 -4.16
C GLU A 310 1.99 16.40 -2.97
N LYS A 311 1.16 17.42 -2.81
CA LYS A 311 1.28 18.36 -1.69
C LYS A 311 0.87 17.70 -0.39
N GLU A 312 1.63 17.96 0.67
CA GLU A 312 1.24 17.55 2.02
C GLU A 312 -0.05 18.30 2.43
N VAL A 313 -1.13 17.55 2.61
CA VAL A 313 -2.44 18.12 2.97
C VAL A 313 -2.62 18.00 4.47
N LYS A 314 -2.77 19.14 5.16
CA LYS A 314 -3.12 19.16 6.58
C LYS A 314 -4.48 18.48 6.78
N PRO A 315 -4.58 17.45 7.64
CA PRO A 315 -5.84 16.77 7.87
C PRO A 315 -6.84 17.68 8.61
N VAL A 316 -8.13 17.51 8.30
CA VAL A 316 -9.24 18.11 9.05
C VAL A 316 -9.31 17.48 10.44
N VAL A 317 -9.24 16.16 10.52
CA VAL A 317 -9.20 15.39 11.76
C VAL A 317 -8.12 14.34 11.64
N SER A 318 -7.34 14.14 12.70
CA SER A 318 -6.44 12.99 12.82
C SER A 318 -6.56 12.41 14.23
N ILE A 319 -6.92 11.13 14.29
CA ILE A 319 -6.88 10.26 15.46
C ILE A 319 -5.99 9.10 15.02
N THR A 320 -4.73 9.14 15.36
CA THR A 320 -3.71 8.17 14.91
C THR A 320 -2.91 7.68 16.10
N LYS A 321 -2.09 6.63 15.89
CA LYS A 321 -1.28 6.03 16.93
C LYS A 321 -2.13 5.55 18.11
N VAL A 322 -3.28 4.95 17.81
CA VAL A 322 -4.23 4.50 18.81
C VAL A 322 -3.70 3.21 19.46
N GLY A 323 -3.57 3.22 20.79
CA GLY A 323 -3.17 2.06 21.59
C GLY A 323 -4.32 1.12 21.94
N ASN A 324 -4.07 0.09 22.75
CA ASN A 324 -5.09 -0.88 23.18
C ASN A 324 -6.22 -0.24 24.01
N ASP A 325 -7.39 -0.85 23.99
CA ASP A 325 -8.58 -0.52 24.79
C ASP A 325 -9.01 0.96 24.69
N ALA A 326 -8.63 1.61 23.59
CA ALA A 326 -8.80 3.04 23.44
C ALA A 326 -10.15 3.37 22.80
N TYR A 327 -10.74 4.46 23.25
CA TYR A 327 -11.87 5.10 22.59
C TYR A 327 -11.62 6.60 22.48
N LEU A 328 -11.44 7.08 21.26
CA LEU A 328 -11.09 8.46 20.96
C LEU A 328 -12.15 9.12 20.09
N GLU A 329 -12.41 10.40 20.34
CA GLU A 329 -13.34 11.20 19.55
C GLU A 329 -12.79 12.60 19.27
N LYS A 330 -13.08 13.13 18.08
CA LYS A 330 -12.85 14.53 17.70
C LYS A 330 -14.06 15.06 16.96
N MET A 331 -14.32 16.36 17.05
CA MET A 331 -15.42 16.99 16.32
C MET A 331 -14.92 18.03 15.34
N PHE A 332 -15.64 18.18 14.24
CA PHE A 332 -15.39 19.22 13.26
C PHE A 332 -16.69 19.81 12.73
N GLU A 333 -16.62 21.02 12.20
CA GLU A 333 -17.72 21.73 11.58
C GLU A 333 -17.43 21.99 10.10
N LEU A 334 -18.46 21.76 9.27
CA LEU A 334 -18.52 22.13 7.87
C LEU A 334 -19.55 23.24 7.68
N LYS A 335 -19.15 24.36 7.08
CA LYS A 335 -20.05 25.46 6.74
C LYS A 335 -20.80 25.23 5.43
N GLU A 336 -20.19 24.46 4.55
CA GLU A 336 -20.67 24.17 3.22
C GLU A 336 -20.54 22.67 2.96
N LYS A 337 -21.28 22.21 1.96
CA LYS A 337 -21.15 20.86 1.44
C LYS A 337 -19.70 20.59 1.03
N ALA A 338 -19.16 19.45 1.45
CA ALA A 338 -17.72 19.18 1.31
C ALA A 338 -17.43 17.72 0.96
N SER A 339 -16.41 17.50 0.13
CA SER A 339 -15.84 16.18 -0.14
C SER A 339 -14.63 15.96 0.77
N LEU A 340 -14.64 14.84 1.50
CA LEU A 340 -13.63 14.47 2.47
C LEU A 340 -13.07 13.09 2.13
N ARG A 341 -11.74 12.94 2.15
CA ARG A 341 -11.11 11.62 2.08
C ARG A 341 -11.00 11.05 3.49
N ILE A 342 -11.48 9.83 3.69
CA ILE A 342 -11.30 9.07 4.92
C ILE A 342 -10.22 8.03 4.69
N TYR A 343 -9.14 8.14 5.46
CA TYR A 343 -8.06 7.16 5.52
C TYR A 343 -8.08 6.53 6.92
N ALA A 344 -8.50 5.27 7.02
CA ALA A 344 -8.64 4.58 8.30
C ALA A 344 -7.98 3.20 8.25
N ILE A 345 -7.09 2.94 9.20
CA ILE A 345 -6.46 1.62 9.39
C ILE A 345 -6.96 1.04 10.71
N GLY A 346 -7.24 -0.26 10.74
CA GLY A 346 -7.59 -0.99 11.94
C GLY A 346 -7.51 -2.50 11.76
N GLU A 347 -7.88 -3.25 12.79
CA GLU A 347 -7.89 -4.70 12.83
C GLU A 347 -9.26 -5.24 12.45
N GLY A 348 -9.30 -6.25 11.59
CA GLY A 348 -10.52 -6.96 11.27
C GLY A 348 -10.28 -8.36 10.73
N MET A 349 -11.29 -9.21 10.83
CA MET A 349 -11.35 -10.53 10.22
C MET A 349 -12.59 -10.65 9.35
N VAL A 350 -12.71 -11.73 8.57
CA VAL A 350 -13.79 -11.88 7.58
C VAL A 350 -15.17 -11.55 8.18
N GLY A 351 -15.75 -10.44 7.72
CA GLY A 351 -17.08 -9.96 8.12
C GLY A 351 -17.12 -9.03 9.34
N GLU A 352 -16.02 -8.84 10.06
CA GLU A 352 -15.98 -8.11 11.33
C GLU A 352 -14.76 -7.18 11.46
N MET A 353 -14.98 -6.00 12.07
CA MET A 353 -13.92 -5.06 12.44
C MET A 353 -13.83 -4.98 13.97
N PHE A 354 -12.61 -5.06 14.50
CA PHE A 354 -12.31 -4.92 15.93
C PHE A 354 -11.87 -3.50 16.25
N ASP A 355 -10.84 -3.02 15.55
CA ASP A 355 -10.40 -1.64 15.59
C ASP A 355 -10.94 -0.90 14.36
N PHE A 356 -11.73 0.15 14.58
CA PHE A 356 -12.34 0.88 13.46
C PHE A 356 -12.80 2.27 13.82
N GLY A 357 -12.92 3.10 12.77
CA GLY A 357 -13.48 4.44 12.84
C GLY A 357 -14.92 4.53 12.33
N TRP A 358 -15.66 5.54 12.80
CA TRP A 358 -16.95 5.94 12.23
C TRP A 358 -17.21 7.42 12.45
N ILE A 359 -18.15 7.99 11.70
CA ILE A 359 -18.53 9.41 11.78
C ILE A 359 -20.03 9.50 12.07
N THR A 360 -20.40 10.32 13.05
CA THR A 360 -21.79 10.66 13.35
C THR A 360 -22.08 12.13 13.10
N ASN A 361 -23.30 12.44 12.67
CA ASN A 361 -23.84 13.78 12.74
C ASN A 361 -24.06 14.13 14.22
N ALA A 362 -23.45 15.22 14.69
CA ALA A 362 -23.44 15.57 16.11
C ALA A 362 -24.80 16.07 16.62
N GLU A 363 -25.72 16.46 15.74
CA GLU A 363 -27.04 16.97 16.08
C GLU A 363 -28.11 15.87 16.12
N THR A 364 -28.06 14.95 15.15
CA THR A 364 -29.03 13.85 15.04
C THR A 364 -28.56 12.57 15.72
N GLY A 365 -27.24 12.40 15.88
CA GLY A 365 -26.61 11.16 16.35
C GLY A 365 -26.54 10.05 15.29
N GLU A 366 -26.97 10.33 14.06
CA GLU A 366 -26.95 9.39 12.95
C GLU A 366 -25.52 9.07 12.50
N THR A 367 -25.23 7.80 12.21
CA THR A 367 -23.95 7.39 11.63
C THR A 367 -23.99 7.66 10.13
N VAL A 368 -23.22 8.65 9.69
CA VAL A 368 -23.14 9.05 8.26
C VAL A 368 -22.05 8.29 7.50
N TRP A 369 -21.12 7.68 8.24
CA TRP A 369 -20.07 6.82 7.67
C TRP A 369 -19.53 5.85 8.72
N LYS A 370 -19.16 4.63 8.31
CA LYS A 370 -18.53 3.62 9.18
C LYS A 370 -17.57 2.74 8.38
N MET A 371 -16.40 2.46 8.95
CA MET A 371 -15.48 1.46 8.45
C MET A 371 -16.05 0.05 8.70
N THR A 372 -16.24 -0.72 7.62
CA THR A 372 -16.76 -2.09 7.65
C THR A 372 -15.82 -3.00 6.88
N TYR A 373 -15.73 -4.27 7.27
CA TYR A 373 -14.73 -5.19 6.72
C TYR A 373 -14.82 -5.34 5.20
N ASP A 374 -16.05 -5.44 4.67
CA ASP A 374 -16.37 -5.56 3.25
C ASP A 374 -15.87 -4.39 2.39
N LYS A 375 -15.71 -3.20 3.00
CA LYS A 375 -15.21 -2.00 2.32
C LYS A 375 -13.70 -1.80 2.48
N THR A 376 -13.01 -2.72 3.17
CA THR A 376 -11.59 -2.59 3.46
C THR A 376 -10.73 -3.39 2.49
N LYS A 377 -9.50 -2.92 2.27
CA LYS A 377 -8.41 -3.68 1.64
C LYS A 377 -7.33 -4.03 2.67
N HIS A 378 -6.42 -4.94 2.31
CA HIS A 378 -5.29 -5.31 3.17
C HIS A 378 -4.32 -4.14 3.35
N ALA A 379 -3.89 -3.85 4.58
CA ALA A 379 -3.05 -2.69 4.92
C ALA A 379 -1.54 -3.00 5.04
N GLY A 380 -1.11 -4.19 4.57
CA GLY A 380 0.26 -4.69 4.71
C GLY A 380 0.47 -5.46 6.01
N GLY A 381 1.54 -6.25 6.10
CA GLY A 381 1.81 -7.06 7.28
C GLY A 381 0.88 -8.26 7.44
N ALA A 382 0.27 -8.41 8.61
CA ALA A 382 -0.67 -9.49 8.93
C ALA A 382 -2.02 -9.32 8.22
N GLY A 383 -2.67 -10.45 7.89
CA GLY A 383 -3.95 -10.50 7.16
C GLY A 383 -5.10 -9.67 7.77
N LYS A 384 -5.02 -9.47 9.10
CA LYS A 384 -5.99 -8.72 9.90
C LYS A 384 -5.83 -7.21 9.84
N ASN A 385 -4.76 -6.71 9.23
CA ASN A 385 -4.55 -5.27 9.03
C ASN A 385 -5.43 -4.80 7.88
N ARG A 386 -6.41 -3.96 8.16
CA ARG A 386 -7.42 -3.49 7.21
C ARG A 386 -7.31 -1.98 7.01
N LEU A 387 -7.50 -1.53 5.78
CA LEU A 387 -7.45 -0.13 5.36
C LEU A 387 -8.72 0.22 4.60
N VAL A 388 -9.32 1.36 4.92
CA VAL A 388 -10.25 2.10 4.06
C VAL A 388 -9.58 3.39 3.61
N ASP A 389 -9.66 3.67 2.31
CA ASP A 389 -9.23 4.92 1.69
C ASP A 389 -10.26 5.32 0.64
N GLU A 390 -11.21 6.18 1.02
CA GLU A 390 -12.32 6.57 0.14
C GLU A 390 -12.73 8.03 0.31
N ILE A 391 -13.50 8.56 -0.65
CA ILE A 391 -14.05 9.92 -0.60
C ILE A 391 -15.52 9.83 -0.21
N VAL A 392 -15.92 10.61 0.80
CA VAL A 392 -17.30 10.81 1.20
C VAL A 392 -17.73 12.25 0.99
N GLU A 393 -19.02 12.45 0.80
CA GLU A 393 -19.63 13.76 0.69
C GLU A 393 -20.50 14.03 1.93
N LEU A 394 -20.19 15.11 2.66
CA LEU A 394 -20.95 15.52 3.84
C LEU A 394 -21.62 16.88 3.58
N GLN A 395 -22.84 17.01 4.09
CA GLN A 395 -23.59 18.27 4.08
C GLN A 395 -23.02 19.25 5.11
N PRO A 396 -23.42 20.54 5.09
CA PRO A 396 -23.10 21.47 6.17
C PRO A 396 -23.59 20.93 7.52
N GLY A 397 -22.78 21.07 8.56
CA GLY A 397 -23.13 20.60 9.89
C GLY A 397 -21.94 20.31 10.79
N ARG A 398 -22.24 19.82 11.98
CA ARG A 398 -21.27 19.41 12.98
C ARG A 398 -21.19 17.90 13.02
N TYR A 399 -19.98 17.38 13.00
CA TYR A 399 -19.71 15.95 12.92
C TYR A 399 -18.77 15.53 14.03
N LYS A 400 -18.95 14.29 14.48
CA LYS A 400 -18.07 13.64 15.44
C LYS A 400 -17.44 12.41 14.80
N VAL A 401 -16.12 12.40 14.79
CA VAL A 401 -15.29 11.28 14.36
C VAL A 401 -14.96 10.45 15.59
N HIS A 402 -15.12 9.15 15.46
CA HIS A 402 -14.85 8.18 16.49
C HIS A 402 -13.82 7.18 16.01
N TYR A 403 -13.04 6.64 16.94
CA TYR A 403 -12.23 5.45 16.73
C TYR A 403 -12.20 4.62 18.01
N ARG A 404 -12.23 3.29 17.86
CA ARG A 404 -12.11 2.34 18.96
C ARG A 404 -11.09 1.27 18.60
N SER A 405 -10.33 0.80 19.59
CA SER A 405 -9.48 -0.39 19.51
C SER A 405 -9.80 -1.43 20.59
N ASP A 406 -9.37 -2.67 20.37
CA ASP A 406 -9.40 -3.78 21.33
C ASP A 406 -8.05 -3.98 22.07
N ASP A 407 -7.84 -5.15 22.66
CA ASP A 407 -6.74 -5.43 23.60
C ASP A 407 -5.48 -6.05 22.97
N SER A 408 -5.46 -6.36 21.66
CA SER A 408 -4.48 -7.34 21.15
C SER A 408 -3.56 -6.85 20.02
N HIS A 409 -3.96 -5.86 19.22
CA HIS A 409 -3.18 -5.46 18.03
C HIS A 409 -3.28 -3.97 17.71
N CYS A 410 -2.50 -3.14 18.41
CA CYS A 410 -2.54 -1.70 18.27
C CYS A 410 -1.17 -1.08 17.95
N TYR A 411 -1.16 0.24 17.76
CA TYR A 411 0.08 1.01 17.65
C TYR A 411 1.01 0.78 18.85
N ASP A 412 2.29 0.58 18.58
CA ASP A 412 3.35 0.25 19.56
C ASP A 412 3.14 -1.07 20.36
N ASN A 413 2.13 -1.89 20.05
CA ASN A 413 1.92 -3.21 20.67
C ASN A 413 1.33 -4.24 19.68
N TRP A 414 2.17 -4.68 18.73
CA TRP A 414 1.75 -5.59 17.66
C TRP A 414 1.95 -7.07 18.02
N ASN A 415 0.86 -7.85 18.15
CA ASN A 415 0.97 -9.32 18.31
C ASN A 415 1.34 -10.10 17.02
N ARG A 416 1.43 -9.42 15.88
CA ARG A 416 1.78 -9.95 14.53
C ARG A 416 2.46 -8.87 13.68
N ARG A 417 2.84 -9.18 12.43
CA ARG A 417 3.47 -8.22 11.51
C ARG A 417 2.59 -6.96 11.35
N ARG A 418 3.17 -5.81 11.71
CA ARG A 418 2.58 -4.48 11.63
C ARG A 418 2.11 -4.07 10.21
N PRO A 419 1.14 -3.16 10.08
CA PRO A 419 0.74 -2.58 8.80
C PRO A 419 1.88 -1.74 8.17
N GLN A 420 1.74 -1.42 6.89
CA GLN A 420 2.74 -0.63 6.15
C GLN A 420 2.85 0.82 6.64
N HIS A 421 1.74 1.41 7.10
CA HIS A 421 1.68 2.78 7.64
C HIS A 421 1.22 2.73 9.11
N GLU A 422 2.05 2.14 9.98
CA GLU A 422 1.73 1.94 11.40
C GLU A 422 1.39 3.24 12.13
N GLU A 423 2.05 4.33 11.78
CA GLU A 423 1.81 5.67 12.33
C GLU A 423 0.41 6.21 12.03
N LYS A 424 -0.33 5.57 11.11
CA LYS A 424 -1.70 5.91 10.74
C LYS A 424 -2.75 4.98 11.36
N TRP A 425 -2.37 4.04 12.24
CA TRP A 425 -3.34 3.21 12.98
C TRP A 425 -4.36 4.09 13.70
N GLY A 426 -5.62 4.05 13.27
CA GLY A 426 -6.57 5.13 13.55
C GLY A 426 -7.39 5.58 12.34
N ILE A 427 -7.91 6.80 12.41
CA ILE A 427 -8.68 7.48 11.36
C ILE A 427 -8.14 8.89 11.13
N THR A 428 -7.87 9.21 9.87
CA THR A 428 -7.51 10.55 9.42
C THR A 428 -8.45 10.99 8.30
N ILE A 429 -8.93 12.22 8.38
CA ILE A 429 -9.84 12.84 7.42
C ILE A 429 -9.11 13.99 6.74
N TYR A 430 -9.00 13.92 5.41
CA TYR A 430 -8.35 14.94 4.59
C TYR A 430 -9.37 15.74 3.78
N PRO A 431 -9.14 17.05 3.58
CA PRO A 431 -9.98 17.85 2.70
C PRO A 431 -9.70 17.50 1.23
N VAL A 432 -10.75 17.23 0.46
CA VAL A 432 -10.67 17.05 -1.00
C VAL A 432 -11.19 18.28 -1.75
N SER A 433 -12.32 18.85 -1.30
CA SER A 433 -12.84 20.12 -1.84
C SER A 433 -12.20 21.33 -1.15
N GLU A 434 -12.18 22.49 -1.81
CA GLU A 434 -11.75 23.75 -1.17
C GLU A 434 -12.61 24.09 0.05
N SER A 435 -13.93 23.84 -0.01
CA SER A 435 -14.83 24.01 1.14
C SER A 435 -14.40 23.19 2.35
N ALA A 436 -13.90 21.97 2.15
CA ALA A 436 -13.40 21.11 3.22
C ALA A 436 -12.15 21.67 3.91
N ARG A 437 -11.33 22.48 3.23
CA ARG A 437 -10.13 23.09 3.82
C ARG A 437 -10.47 24.15 4.87
N THR A 438 -11.67 24.71 4.80
CA THR A 438 -12.18 25.66 5.78
C THR A 438 -12.80 24.99 7.02
N ALA A 439 -12.85 23.65 7.04
CA ALA A 439 -13.38 22.89 8.15
C ALA A 439 -12.63 23.22 9.45
N ARG A 440 -13.39 23.42 10.52
CA ARG A 440 -12.82 23.78 11.82
C ARG A 440 -12.94 22.61 12.76
N ILE A 441 -11.82 22.19 13.35
CA ILE A 441 -11.87 21.36 14.55
C ILE A 441 -12.58 22.17 15.62
N ILE A 442 -13.65 21.61 16.16
CA ILE A 442 -14.40 22.19 17.26
C ILE A 442 -14.19 21.31 18.48
N HIS A 443 -14.02 21.93 19.64
CA HIS A 443 -13.94 21.19 20.88
C HIS A 443 -15.31 20.64 21.22
N LYS A 444 -15.35 19.46 21.86
CA LYS A 444 -16.55 18.93 22.49
C LYS A 444 -17.18 20.06 23.29
N ARG A 445 -18.45 20.41 23.02
CA ARG A 445 -19.21 21.21 24.00
C ARG A 445 -19.18 20.38 25.28
N THR A 446 -18.37 20.80 26.21
CA THR A 446 -18.30 20.21 27.53
C THR A 446 -19.63 20.48 28.22
N ASP A 447 -19.90 19.79 29.32
CA ASP A 447 -21.05 20.12 30.15
C ASP A 447 -20.97 21.56 30.71
N GLU A 448 -19.84 22.24 30.53
CA GLU A 448 -19.61 23.66 30.84
C GLU A 448 -20.09 24.58 29.70
N ASP A 449 -20.08 24.12 28.45
CA ASP A 449 -20.55 24.87 27.27
C ASP A 449 -22.08 24.80 27.08
N LEU A 450 -22.74 23.86 27.76
CA LEU A 450 -24.20 23.76 27.78
C LEU A 450 -24.73 24.41 29.05
N GLN A 451 -25.72 25.30 28.90
CA GLN A 451 -26.37 25.91 30.06
C GLN A 451 -27.07 24.82 30.90
N VAL A 452 -26.51 24.51 32.07
CA VAL A 452 -27.04 23.53 33.02
C VAL A 452 -28.30 24.09 33.66
N LEU A 453 -29.44 23.42 33.45
CA LEU A 453 -30.71 23.77 34.08
C LEU A 453 -30.81 23.15 35.48
N ALA A 454 -30.36 21.90 35.62
CA ALA A 454 -30.29 21.19 36.88
C ALA A 454 -29.18 20.13 36.83
N ARG A 455 -28.47 19.95 37.94
CA ARG A 455 -27.44 18.93 38.12
C ARG A 455 -27.61 18.31 39.51
N LEU A 456 -27.84 17.02 39.51
CA LEU A 456 -28.01 16.15 40.68
C LEU A 456 -27.10 14.95 40.43
N THR A 457 -25.80 15.17 40.59
CA THR A 457 -24.76 14.16 40.33
C THR A 457 -24.02 13.89 41.62
N ARG A 458 -23.27 12.79 41.67
CA ARG A 458 -22.57 12.34 42.88
C ARG A 458 -23.53 11.97 44.00
N VAL A 459 -24.65 11.35 43.60
CA VAL A 459 -25.68 10.89 44.53
C VAL A 459 -25.17 9.63 45.23
N GLY A 460 -25.20 9.63 46.56
CA GLY A 460 -24.79 8.51 47.42
C GLY A 460 -25.91 7.50 47.65
N ASP A 461 -25.69 6.56 48.56
CA ASP A 461 -26.68 5.51 48.89
C ASP A 461 -27.90 6.10 49.60
N ASP A 462 -29.08 5.51 49.36
CA ASP A 462 -30.37 5.87 49.98
C ASP A 462 -30.78 7.36 49.84
N GLU A 463 -30.27 8.05 48.82
CA GLU A 463 -30.54 9.46 48.62
C GLU A 463 -31.74 9.71 47.70
N HIS A 464 -32.57 10.69 48.05
CA HIS A 464 -33.56 11.26 47.14
C HIS A 464 -33.32 12.76 46.97
N VAL A 465 -32.58 13.11 45.91
CA VAL A 465 -32.23 14.50 45.60
C VAL A 465 -33.16 15.10 44.56
N ARG A 466 -33.41 16.41 44.67
CA ARG A 466 -34.30 17.16 43.77
C ARG A 466 -33.84 18.58 43.50
N LYS A 467 -34.10 19.09 42.30
CA LYS A 467 -33.78 20.48 41.91
C LYS A 467 -34.78 21.04 40.90
N ARG A 468 -35.22 22.27 41.12
CA ARG A 468 -36.15 22.98 40.23
C ARG A 468 -35.43 23.80 39.16
N PHE A 469 -36.08 23.94 38.01
CA PHE A 469 -35.71 24.89 36.96
C PHE A 469 -36.96 25.43 36.24
N THR A 470 -36.83 26.62 35.65
CA THR A 470 -37.94 27.30 34.93
C THR A 470 -37.55 27.60 33.49
N LEU A 471 -38.49 27.37 32.58
CA LEU A 471 -38.36 27.66 31.15
C LEU A 471 -39.34 28.76 30.75
N LYS A 472 -38.83 29.85 30.17
CA LYS A 472 -39.65 30.98 29.68
C LYS A 472 -40.30 30.73 28.32
N LYS A 473 -39.71 29.86 27.51
CA LYS A 473 -40.19 29.49 26.17
C LYS A 473 -40.12 27.98 25.97
N LYS A 474 -40.78 27.48 24.93
CA LYS A 474 -40.63 26.09 24.48
C LYS A 474 -39.14 25.83 24.20
N THR A 475 -38.58 24.81 24.83
CA THR A 475 -37.12 24.62 24.87
C THR A 475 -36.79 23.13 24.70
N ARG A 476 -35.83 22.83 23.81
CA ARG A 476 -35.20 21.50 23.73
C ARG A 476 -34.21 21.34 24.88
N ILE A 477 -34.29 20.23 25.59
CA ILE A 477 -33.37 19.89 26.66
C ILE A 477 -32.74 18.52 26.39
N ARG A 478 -31.46 18.37 26.76
CA ARG A 478 -30.78 17.07 26.82
C ARG A 478 -30.78 16.59 28.26
N ILE A 479 -31.18 15.34 28.46
CA ILE A 479 -31.17 14.65 29.74
C ILE A 479 -30.08 13.61 29.69
N TYR A 480 -29.12 13.73 30.59
CA TYR A 480 -28.03 12.78 30.77
C TYR A 480 -28.17 12.17 32.17
N CYS A 481 -28.53 10.89 32.25
CA CYS A 481 -28.83 10.21 33.50
C CYS A 481 -28.10 8.86 33.56
N ILE A 482 -27.23 8.69 34.56
CA ILE A 482 -26.58 7.42 34.87
C ILE A 482 -27.18 6.89 36.16
N GLY A 483 -27.53 5.62 36.18
CA GLY A 483 -28.02 4.92 37.37
C GLY A 483 -27.92 3.41 37.18
N GLU A 484 -28.53 2.68 38.09
CA GLU A 484 -28.45 1.23 38.22
C GLU A 484 -29.77 0.59 37.80
N GLY A 485 -29.69 -0.50 37.05
CA GLY A 485 -30.85 -1.32 36.75
C GLY A 485 -30.44 -2.70 36.27
N ASP A 486 -31.28 -3.69 36.55
CA ASP A 486 -31.15 -5.06 36.07
C ASP A 486 -32.54 -5.62 35.71
N ARG A 487 -32.59 -6.63 34.83
CA ARG A 487 -33.81 -7.39 34.47
C ARG A 487 -35.06 -6.52 34.21
N ASP A 488 -34.91 -5.49 33.39
CA ASP A 488 -35.97 -4.52 33.03
C ASP A 488 -36.45 -3.59 34.17
N GLU A 489 -35.81 -3.64 35.33
CA GLU A 489 -36.04 -2.75 36.47
C GLU A 489 -34.94 -1.69 36.60
N MET A 490 -35.28 -0.55 37.23
CA MET A 490 -34.34 0.51 37.58
C MET A 490 -34.36 0.71 39.09
N TYR A 491 -33.19 0.67 39.71
CA TYR A 491 -32.95 0.87 41.13
C TYR A 491 -32.61 2.34 41.39
N ASP A 492 -31.48 2.78 40.82
CA ASP A 492 -31.04 4.17 40.81
C ASP A 492 -31.50 4.87 39.53
N TYR A 493 -32.36 5.89 39.65
CA TYR A 493 -32.88 6.56 38.46
C TYR A 493 -33.42 7.97 38.66
N GLY A 494 -33.43 8.72 37.56
CA GLY A 494 -34.00 10.06 37.50
C GLY A 494 -35.37 10.16 36.82
N TRP A 495 -36.12 11.21 37.17
CA TRP A 495 -37.31 11.65 36.46
C TRP A 495 -37.47 13.17 36.50
N ILE A 496 -38.30 13.71 35.60
CA ILE A 496 -38.66 15.13 35.55
C ILE A 496 -40.17 15.26 35.65
N GLU A 497 -40.65 16.11 36.54
CA GLU A 497 -42.06 16.41 36.71
C GLU A 497 -42.37 17.89 36.47
N ASN A 498 -43.56 18.16 35.94
CA ASN A 498 -44.09 19.51 35.86
C ASN A 498 -44.70 19.89 37.21
N VAL A 499 -44.18 20.95 37.84
CA VAL A 499 -44.57 21.33 39.21
C VAL A 499 -46.04 21.72 39.31
N LYS A 500 -46.62 22.31 38.26
CA LYS A 500 -48.02 22.73 38.27
C LYS A 500 -48.99 21.56 38.15
N THR A 501 -48.67 20.56 37.32
CA THR A 501 -49.60 19.45 37.03
C THR A 501 -49.27 18.16 37.77
N GLY A 502 -48.12 18.06 38.42
CA GLY A 502 -47.60 16.82 39.01
C GLY A 502 -47.25 15.73 37.98
N ARG A 503 -47.39 16.01 36.68
CA ARG A 503 -47.17 15.02 35.63
C ARG A 503 -45.68 14.79 35.42
N ARG A 504 -45.24 13.54 35.52
CA ARG A 504 -43.91 13.11 35.05
C ARG A 504 -43.84 13.25 33.54
N VAL A 505 -43.02 14.19 33.08
CA VAL A 505 -42.79 14.46 31.64
C VAL A 505 -41.66 13.61 31.07
N TRP A 506 -40.81 13.05 31.94
CA TRP A 506 -39.80 12.06 31.59
C TRP A 506 -39.44 11.20 32.80
N LYS A 507 -39.13 9.92 32.58
CA LYS A 507 -38.62 8.98 33.60
C LYS A 507 -37.62 8.05 32.91
N MET A 508 -36.47 7.80 33.53
CA MET A 508 -35.53 6.77 33.07
C MET A 508 -36.17 5.38 33.18
N ARG A 509 -36.07 4.57 32.12
CA ARG A 509 -36.62 3.21 32.03
C ARG A 509 -35.54 2.30 31.48
N PHE A 510 -35.36 1.12 32.07
CA PHE A 510 -34.30 0.18 31.67
C PHE A 510 -34.28 -0.07 30.15
N SER A 511 -35.44 -0.36 29.56
CA SER A 511 -35.62 -0.60 28.11
C SER A 511 -35.27 0.59 27.20
N LYS A 512 -35.05 1.78 27.76
CA LYS A 512 -34.64 3.01 27.05
C LYS A 512 -33.24 3.49 27.48
N THR A 513 -32.41 2.58 28.00
CA THR A 513 -31.03 2.84 28.41
C THR A 513 -30.05 1.98 27.61
N LYS A 514 -28.78 2.39 27.62
CA LYS A 514 -27.64 1.58 27.16
C LYS A 514 -26.68 1.32 28.31
N HIS A 515 -25.75 0.37 28.13
CA HIS A 515 -24.70 0.09 29.09
C HIS A 515 -23.78 1.32 29.28
N ALA A 516 -23.49 1.70 30.53
CA ALA A 516 -22.69 2.88 30.87
C ALA A 516 -21.19 2.57 31.11
N GLY A 517 -20.78 1.30 30.98
CA GLY A 517 -19.43 0.80 31.28
C GLY A 517 -19.32 0.23 32.69
N GLY A 518 -18.23 -0.47 33.00
CA GLY A 518 -18.11 -1.24 34.25
C GLY A 518 -19.12 -2.37 34.32
N ALA A 519 -19.74 -2.55 35.49
CA ALA A 519 -20.74 -3.56 35.75
C ALA A 519 -21.97 -3.50 34.81
N LYS A 520 -22.56 -4.66 34.48
CA LYS A 520 -23.73 -4.78 33.57
C LYS A 520 -24.93 -3.92 33.97
N LYS A 521 -25.08 -3.71 35.28
CA LYS A 521 -26.14 -2.94 35.92
C LYS A 521 -26.01 -1.44 35.76
N ASN A 522 -24.84 -0.94 35.31
CA ASN A 522 -24.65 0.47 35.02
C ASN A 522 -25.39 0.89 33.75
N ARG A 523 -26.43 1.72 33.90
CA ARG A 523 -27.33 2.15 32.82
C ARG A 523 -27.18 3.63 32.53
N LEU A 524 -27.21 3.99 31.25
CA LEU A 524 -27.16 5.37 30.76
C LEU A 524 -28.40 5.67 29.91
N ALA A 525 -29.14 6.71 30.29
CA ALA A 525 -30.08 7.40 29.42
C ALA A 525 -29.48 8.74 28.97
N ASP A 526 -29.36 8.93 27.65
CA ASP A 526 -28.91 10.16 27.03
C ASP A 526 -29.89 10.52 25.92
N THR A 527 -30.80 11.45 26.20
CA THR A 527 -31.96 11.71 25.34
C THR A 527 -32.32 13.18 25.28
N ILE A 528 -33.03 13.58 24.23
CA ILE A 528 -33.49 14.95 24.00
C ILE A 528 -35.01 14.95 24.02
N ILE A 529 -35.58 15.83 24.83
CA ILE A 529 -37.03 16.09 24.84
C ILE A 529 -37.30 17.58 24.67
N THR A 530 -38.53 17.92 24.29
CA THR A 530 -38.96 19.32 24.21
C THR A 530 -39.98 19.60 25.30
N LEU A 531 -39.70 20.60 26.13
CA LEU A 531 -40.59 21.05 27.19
C LEU A 531 -41.27 22.36 26.81
N LYS A 532 -42.54 22.50 27.20
CA LYS A 532 -43.29 23.76 27.12
C LYS A 532 -42.74 24.76 28.17
N PRO A 533 -43.08 26.06 28.07
CA PRO A 533 -42.80 27.00 29.16
C PRO A 533 -43.41 26.50 30.48
N GLY A 534 -42.69 26.68 31.59
CA GLY A 534 -43.16 26.25 32.91
C GLY A 534 -42.03 25.97 33.89
N THR A 535 -42.41 25.58 35.10
CA THR A 535 -41.49 25.17 36.17
C THR A 535 -41.50 23.65 36.32
N TYR A 536 -40.32 23.07 36.39
CA TYR A 536 -40.08 21.65 36.45
C TYR A 536 -39.19 21.30 37.64
N GLU A 537 -39.40 20.11 38.22
CA GLU A 537 -38.53 19.54 39.25
C GLU A 537 -37.88 18.28 38.69
N VAL A 538 -36.55 18.22 38.78
CA VAL A 538 -35.76 17.03 38.46
C VAL A 538 -35.55 16.27 39.75
N HIS A 539 -35.70 14.96 39.70
CA HIS A 539 -35.43 14.05 40.80
C HIS A 539 -34.40 13.02 40.38
N PHE A 540 -33.63 12.55 41.36
CA PHE A 540 -32.89 11.31 41.28
C PHE A 540 -33.01 10.59 42.61
N LYS A 541 -33.28 9.28 42.56
CA LYS A 541 -33.35 8.42 43.74
C LYS A 541 -32.37 7.28 43.57
N SER A 542 -31.61 6.97 44.61
CA SER A 542 -30.75 5.79 44.73
C SER A 542 -31.23 4.81 45.81
N ASP A 543 -30.73 3.58 45.76
CA ASP A 543 -30.83 2.57 46.83
C ASP A 543 -29.48 2.34 47.55
N ASP A 544 -29.30 1.21 48.24
CA ASP A 544 -28.32 1.04 49.33
C ASP A 544 -27.01 0.34 48.95
N THR A 545 -26.77 -0.03 47.68
CA THR A 545 -25.60 -0.90 47.38
C THR A 545 -24.69 -0.50 46.23
N HIS A 546 -25.02 0.51 45.40
CA HIS A 546 -24.19 0.83 44.24
C HIS A 546 -24.31 2.29 43.79
N SER A 547 -23.68 3.21 44.53
CA SER A 547 -23.75 4.65 44.26
C SER A 547 -22.37 5.33 44.21
N TYR A 548 -22.38 6.65 44.08
CA TYR A 548 -21.14 7.42 44.00
C TYR A 548 -20.40 7.45 45.34
N TYR A 549 -19.18 6.89 45.32
CA TYR A 549 -18.23 6.64 46.42
C TYR A 549 -18.30 5.24 47.02
N GLU A 550 -19.39 4.49 46.83
CA GLU A 550 -19.62 3.17 47.45
C GLU A 550 -20.10 2.16 46.39
N TRP A 551 -19.18 1.76 45.50
CA TRP A 551 -19.48 0.81 44.44
C TRP A 551 -19.27 -0.63 44.90
N ASN A 552 -20.32 -1.46 44.88
CA ASN A 552 -20.18 -2.91 45.11
C ASN A 552 -19.70 -3.71 43.87
N ASP A 553 -19.43 -3.05 42.74
CA ASP A 553 -18.93 -3.64 41.48
C ASP A 553 -18.25 -2.54 40.63
N ASP A 554 -17.70 -2.87 39.46
CA ASP A 554 -16.97 -1.94 38.59
C ASP A 554 -17.80 -0.67 38.26
N PRO A 555 -17.28 0.54 38.50
CA PRO A 555 -18.03 1.78 38.30
C PRO A 555 -18.25 2.10 36.82
N PRO A 556 -19.25 2.95 36.49
CA PRO A 556 -19.46 3.39 35.11
C PRO A 556 -18.29 4.24 34.61
N ARG A 557 -18.14 4.39 33.29
CA ARG A 557 -17.05 5.18 32.66
C ARG A 557 -16.96 6.64 33.14
N GLN A 558 -18.06 7.20 33.64
CA GLN A 558 -18.13 8.58 34.14
C GLN A 558 -18.75 8.59 35.55
N PRO A 559 -18.04 8.09 36.58
CA PRO A 559 -18.62 7.87 37.91
C PRO A 559 -19.09 9.17 38.57
N LYS A 560 -18.38 10.28 38.33
CA LYS A 560 -18.77 11.63 38.80
C LYS A 560 -20.12 12.13 38.25
N LYS A 561 -20.71 11.41 37.29
CA LYS A 561 -22.03 11.71 36.70
C LYS A 561 -23.13 10.76 37.14
N TRP A 562 -22.88 9.86 38.10
CA TRP A 562 -23.94 9.08 38.76
C TRP A 562 -25.02 10.03 39.28
N GLY A 563 -26.24 9.88 38.81
CA GLY A 563 -27.26 10.92 38.94
C GLY A 563 -27.81 11.41 37.59
N ILE A 564 -28.39 12.61 37.60
CA ILE A 564 -29.03 13.25 36.45
C ILE A 564 -28.54 14.69 36.25
N THR A 565 -28.22 15.03 35.00
CA THR A 565 -28.00 16.40 34.57
C THR A 565 -28.92 16.76 33.40
N VAL A 566 -29.54 17.92 33.51
CA VAL A 566 -30.43 18.49 32.49
C VAL A 566 -29.77 19.72 31.89
N TYR A 567 -29.54 19.66 30.58
CA TYR A 567 -28.92 20.72 29.80
C TYR A 567 -29.96 21.41 28.95
N LYS A 568 -29.90 22.73 28.91
CA LYS A 568 -30.58 23.51 27.88
C LYS A 568 -29.80 23.41 26.57
N LEU A 569 -30.49 23.05 25.49
CA LEU A 569 -29.91 23.17 24.15
C LEU A 569 -30.21 24.57 23.62
N HIS A 570 -29.20 25.22 23.05
CA HIS A 570 -29.41 26.42 22.25
C HIS A 570 -29.99 25.99 20.92
N ASP A 571 -31.07 26.67 20.51
CA ASP A 571 -31.59 26.58 19.15
C ASP A 571 -30.59 27.17 18.16
#